data_AF-A0A9E0IS39-F1
#
_entry.id   AF-A0A9E0IS39-F1
#
_cell.length_a   1.000
_cell.length_b   1.000
_cell.length_c   1.000
_cell.angle_alpha   90.00
_cell.angle_beta   90.00
_cell.angle_gamma   90.00
#
_symmetry.space_group_name_H-M   'P 1'
#
loop_
_entity.id
_entity.type
_entity.pdbx_description
1 polymer ?
#
loop_
_entity_poly.entity_id
_entity_poly.type
_entity_poly.pdbx_seq_one_letter_code
_entity_poly.pdbx_strand_id
1 'polypeptide(L)'
;MGGCTNCAGKAGCDDHKGAMMGSIEQHLRVLYPTGRWDELAVAAAVAPLGDDELAGLASELATELDAVTWVRAGGDDDLCDYIYVLALGRPPCALRVRDDGDAVPAEWHGLPRVDERYLRLAVSQLAPVAAVQEVAVEVEVGVDGVVIHERPQAGVYAPALLARLQRLVALLPAYGLTHLDFGDLITPPPGFDGATFAARWGLAPATYQYLLFAPPATTSSAVWLPAPAAWASAGLSSDLSTALAPGAADGLAAGR
;
A
#
# COMPACT_ATOMS: atom_id res chain seq x y z
N MET A 1 -2.66 -13.70 23.87
CA MET A 1 -1.91 -14.97 23.88
C MET A 1 -2.39 -15.83 22.73
N GLY A 2 -1.80 -15.66 21.54
CA GLY A 2 -2.09 -16.50 20.37
C GLY A 2 -0.79 -17.20 19.97
N GLY A 3 -0.75 -18.52 20.06
CA GLY A 3 0.42 -19.35 19.71
C GLY A 3 0.31 -19.84 18.27
N CYS A 4 1.41 -19.70 17.52
CA CYS A 4 1.56 -20.24 16.17
C CYS A 4 1.49 -21.78 16.19
N THR A 5 0.53 -22.35 15.47
CA THR A 5 0.20 -23.79 15.47
C THR A 5 1.10 -24.65 14.57
N ASN A 6 2.30 -24.18 14.18
CA ASN A 6 3.17 -24.97 13.28
C ASN A 6 4.68 -24.94 13.58
N CYS A 7 5.11 -24.48 14.76
CA CYS A 7 6.53 -24.49 15.13
C CYS A 7 6.84 -25.66 16.06
N ALA A 8 7.51 -26.70 15.56
CA ALA A 8 7.98 -27.85 16.33
C ALA A 8 9.18 -27.55 17.26
N GLY A 9 9.44 -26.28 17.61
CA GLY A 9 10.51 -25.91 18.53
C GLY A 9 10.44 -24.44 18.94
N LYS A 10 10.12 -24.16 20.21
CA LYS A 10 10.08 -22.81 20.79
C LYS A 10 11.48 -22.19 20.91
N ALA A 11 12.48 -22.98 21.27
CA ALA A 11 13.85 -22.51 21.51
C ALA A 11 14.54 -21.96 20.25
N GLY A 12 14.42 -22.64 19.10
CA GLY A 12 15.08 -22.19 17.86
C GLY A 12 14.46 -20.94 17.23
N CYS A 13 13.18 -20.67 17.49
CA CYS A 13 12.51 -19.45 17.04
C CYS A 13 12.95 -18.24 17.86
N ASP A 14 13.06 -18.41 19.18
CA ASP A 14 13.46 -17.35 20.10
C ASP A 14 14.94 -16.93 19.89
N ASP A 15 15.84 -17.89 19.65
CA ASP A 15 17.26 -17.61 19.39
C ASP A 15 17.49 -16.84 18.07
N HIS A 16 16.78 -17.23 17.01
CA HIS A 16 16.86 -16.54 15.71
C HIS A 16 16.30 -15.12 15.79
N LYS A 17 15.18 -14.94 16.50
CA LYS A 17 14.60 -13.61 16.77
C LYS A 17 15.54 -12.73 17.60
N GLY A 18 16.17 -13.30 18.64
CA GLY A 18 17.14 -12.57 19.47
C GLY A 18 18.34 -12.06 18.67
N ALA A 19 18.88 -12.90 17.77
CA ALA A 19 19.99 -12.49 16.89
C ALA A 19 19.58 -11.40 15.90
N MET A 20 18.38 -11.52 15.30
CA MET A 20 17.82 -10.49 14.42
C MET A 20 17.66 -9.14 15.14
N MET A 21 17.05 -9.15 16.33
CA MET A 21 16.86 -7.93 17.12
C MET A 21 18.19 -7.30 17.54
N GLY A 22 19.18 -8.11 17.93
CA GLY A 22 20.52 -7.62 18.25
C GLY A 22 21.19 -6.91 17.06
N SER A 23 21.04 -7.46 15.84
CA SER A 23 21.53 -6.84 14.61
C SER A 23 20.83 -5.51 14.31
N ILE A 24 19.50 -5.48 14.44
CA ILE A 24 18.69 -4.27 14.25
C ILE A 24 19.12 -3.17 15.23
N GLU A 25 19.25 -3.50 16.51
CA GLU A 25 19.70 -2.53 17.53
C GLU A 25 21.09 -1.98 17.25
N GLN A 26 22.02 -2.83 16.81
CA GLN A 26 23.37 -2.39 16.45
C GLN A 26 23.32 -1.41 15.28
N HIS A 27 22.54 -1.71 14.24
CA HIS A 27 22.39 -0.86 13.07
C HIS A 27 21.72 0.47 13.43
N LEU A 28 20.69 0.44 14.27
CA LEU A 28 20.02 1.65 14.76
C LEU A 28 20.95 2.57 15.54
N ARG A 29 21.88 2.05 16.35
CA ARG A 29 22.87 2.88 17.07
C ARG A 29 23.85 3.59 16.13
N VAL A 30 24.07 3.03 14.94
CA VAL A 30 24.89 3.66 13.89
C VAL A 30 24.09 4.73 13.15
N LEU A 31 22.83 4.42 12.80
CA LEU A 31 21.93 5.35 12.10
C LEU A 31 21.47 6.53 12.98
N TYR A 32 21.32 6.30 14.28
CA TYR A 32 20.86 7.30 15.26
C TYR A 32 21.81 7.34 16.45
N PRO A 33 23.00 7.97 16.33
CA PRO A 33 24.02 7.96 17.37
C PRO A 33 23.56 8.57 18.70
N THR A 34 22.63 9.51 18.65
CA THR A 34 22.04 10.17 19.82
C THR A 34 20.80 9.44 20.34
N GLY A 35 20.32 8.42 19.62
CA GLY A 35 19.07 7.72 19.89
C GLY A 35 17.80 8.54 19.59
N ARG A 36 17.93 9.76 19.07
CA ARG A 36 16.79 10.64 18.76
C ARG A 36 16.24 10.34 17.37
N TRP A 37 14.92 10.17 17.26
CA TRP A 37 14.27 9.83 15.98
C TRP A 37 14.49 10.84 14.85
N ASP A 38 14.62 12.13 15.19
CA ASP A 38 14.80 13.23 14.24
C ASP A 38 16.27 13.47 13.84
N GLU A 39 17.21 12.66 14.31
CA GLU A 39 18.65 12.83 14.10
C GLU A 39 19.26 11.65 13.33
N LEU A 40 18.65 11.29 12.21
CA LEU A 40 19.16 10.26 11.29
C LEU A 40 20.50 10.71 10.67
N ALA A 41 21.52 9.90 10.87
CA ALA A 41 22.82 10.02 10.21
C ALA A 41 22.76 9.40 8.80
N VAL A 42 22.23 10.15 7.82
CA VAL A 42 22.05 9.68 6.42
C VAL A 42 23.32 9.12 5.80
N ALA A 43 24.50 9.68 6.12
CA ALA A 43 25.78 9.19 5.60
C ALA A 43 26.14 7.75 6.06
N ALA A 44 25.47 7.24 7.09
CA ALA A 44 25.62 5.88 7.59
C ALA A 44 24.58 4.91 7.00
N ALA A 45 23.64 5.40 6.18
CA ALA A 45 22.66 4.57 5.50
C ALA A 45 23.33 3.69 4.44
N VAL A 46 22.87 2.45 4.33
CA VAL A 46 23.28 1.52 3.29
C VAL A 46 22.03 1.04 2.59
N ALA A 47 21.73 1.61 1.42
CA ALA A 47 20.65 1.14 0.57
C ALA A 47 21.00 -0.29 0.11
N PRO A 48 20.20 -1.31 0.48
CA PRO A 48 20.57 -2.70 0.26
C PRO A 48 20.32 -3.16 -1.17
N LEU A 49 19.42 -2.51 -1.89
CA LEU A 49 19.07 -2.80 -3.27
C LEU A 49 19.06 -1.52 -4.10
N GLY A 50 19.64 -1.56 -5.30
CA GLY A 50 19.44 -0.52 -6.31
C GLY A 50 18.14 -0.71 -7.10
N ASP A 51 17.81 0.26 -7.95
CA ASP A 51 16.59 0.28 -8.78
C ASP A 51 16.41 -1.00 -9.61
N ASP A 52 17.48 -1.49 -10.24
CA ASP A 52 17.46 -2.70 -11.07
C ASP A 52 17.19 -3.97 -10.23
N GLU A 53 17.72 -4.03 -9.01
CA GLU A 53 17.49 -5.16 -8.09
C GLU A 53 16.06 -5.14 -7.52
N LEU A 54 15.54 -3.94 -7.21
CA LEU A 54 14.14 -3.76 -6.81
C LEU A 54 13.18 -4.16 -7.95
N ALA A 55 13.48 -3.77 -9.19
CA ALA A 55 12.70 -4.18 -10.36
C ALA A 55 12.79 -5.69 -10.60
N GLY A 56 13.96 -6.29 -10.40
CA GLY A 56 14.16 -7.74 -10.44
C GLY A 56 13.30 -8.47 -9.41
N LEU A 57 13.34 -8.03 -8.15
CA LEU A 57 12.52 -8.57 -7.07
C LEU A 57 11.03 -8.42 -7.38
N ALA A 58 10.58 -7.27 -7.88
CA ALA A 58 9.19 -7.07 -8.26
C ALA A 58 8.75 -8.04 -9.38
N SER A 59 9.59 -8.27 -10.39
CA SER A 59 9.33 -9.21 -11.47
C SER A 59 9.27 -10.67 -11.00
N GLU A 60 10.16 -11.07 -10.10
CA GLU A 60 10.15 -12.41 -9.51
C GLU A 60 8.92 -12.62 -8.63
N LEU A 61 8.54 -11.60 -7.85
CA LEU A 61 7.29 -11.60 -7.08
C LEU A 61 6.05 -11.71 -7.96
N ALA A 62 6.02 -11.06 -9.13
CA ALA A 62 4.91 -11.17 -10.08
C ALA A 62 4.73 -12.62 -10.54
N THR A 63 5.84 -13.27 -10.87
CA THR A 63 5.87 -14.65 -11.35
C THR A 63 5.49 -15.63 -10.25
N GLU A 64 6.11 -15.50 -9.08
CA GLU A 64 5.87 -16.38 -7.94
C GLU A 64 4.42 -16.24 -7.48
N LEU A 65 3.92 -15.02 -7.28
CA LEU A 65 2.61 -14.80 -6.68
C LEU A 65 1.45 -14.81 -7.67
N ASP A 66 1.73 -14.93 -8.98
CA ASP A 66 0.76 -14.78 -10.07
C ASP A 66 -0.09 -13.51 -9.86
N ALA A 67 0.61 -12.38 -9.80
CA ALA A 67 0.03 -11.11 -9.39
C ALA A 67 0.66 -9.94 -10.15
N VAL A 68 -0.10 -8.86 -10.31
CA VAL A 68 0.46 -7.60 -10.78
C VAL A 68 1.31 -7.00 -9.68
N THR A 69 2.56 -6.65 -10.02
CA THR A 69 3.50 -5.98 -9.13
C THR A 69 4.10 -4.76 -9.81
N TRP A 70 4.51 -3.79 -9.00
CA TRP A 70 5.32 -2.67 -9.47
C TRP A 70 6.09 -2.05 -8.30
N VAL A 71 7.18 -1.37 -8.65
CA VAL A 71 8.00 -0.59 -7.72
C VAL A 71 7.45 0.83 -7.66
N ARG A 72 7.40 1.40 -6.46
CA ARG A 72 7.15 2.82 -6.22
C ARG A 72 8.26 3.33 -5.31
N ALA A 73 8.98 4.35 -5.77
CA ALA A 73 9.96 5.03 -4.93
C ALA A 73 9.30 5.61 -3.67
N GLY A 74 10.05 5.66 -2.57
CA GLY A 74 9.67 6.44 -1.40
C GLY A 74 9.52 7.93 -1.74
N GLY A 75 8.65 8.64 -1.02
CA GLY A 75 8.64 10.11 -1.05
C GLY A 75 9.85 10.71 -0.35
N ASP A 76 10.01 12.03 -0.42
CA ASP A 76 11.15 12.76 0.17
C ASP A 76 11.38 12.49 1.67
N ASP A 77 10.30 12.18 2.39
CA ASP A 77 10.32 11.86 3.82
C ASP A 77 10.37 10.34 4.10
N ASP A 78 10.17 9.47 3.11
CA ASP A 78 10.15 8.02 3.33
C ASP A 78 11.56 7.44 3.49
N LEU A 79 11.69 6.42 4.34
CA LEU A 79 12.98 5.72 4.58
C LEU A 79 13.05 4.39 3.83
N CYS A 80 12.11 4.15 2.90
CA CYS A 80 11.98 2.92 2.16
C CYS A 80 11.37 3.15 0.77
N ASP A 81 11.71 2.25 -0.15
CA ASP A 81 10.95 2.06 -1.39
C ASP A 81 9.88 0.99 -1.20
N TYR A 82 8.90 0.98 -2.10
CA TYR A 82 7.77 0.08 -2.00
C TYR A 82 7.68 -0.82 -3.22
N ILE A 83 7.40 -2.11 -3.00
CA ILE A 83 6.86 -2.99 -4.03
C ILE A 83 5.41 -3.28 -3.66
N TYR A 84 4.49 -2.90 -4.54
CA TYR A 84 3.08 -3.24 -4.39
C TYR A 84 2.78 -4.53 -5.14
N VAL A 85 2.02 -5.43 -4.51
CA VAL A 85 1.52 -6.67 -5.10
C VAL A 85 0.00 -6.69 -4.99
N LEU A 86 -0.72 -6.65 -6.12
CA LEU A 86 -2.17 -6.76 -6.13
C LEU A 86 -2.58 -8.19 -5.75
N ALA A 87 -3.13 -8.35 -4.55
CA ALA A 87 -3.49 -9.65 -4.00
C ALA A 87 -4.97 -10.00 -4.21
N LEU A 88 -5.86 -9.01 -4.11
CA LEU A 88 -7.28 -9.12 -4.45
C LEU A 88 -7.71 -7.87 -5.22
N GLY A 89 -8.37 -8.06 -6.34
CA GLY A 89 -8.77 -6.99 -7.25
C GLY A 89 -8.54 -7.40 -8.69
N ARG A 90 -8.65 -6.44 -9.61
CA ARG A 90 -8.33 -6.66 -11.02
C ARG A 90 -7.60 -5.44 -11.58
N PRO A 91 -6.63 -5.62 -12.49
CA PRO A 91 -6.09 -4.51 -13.25
C PRO A 91 -7.18 -3.87 -14.12
N PRO A 92 -7.02 -2.59 -14.47
CA PRO A 92 -6.02 -1.62 -13.99
C PRO A 92 -6.16 -1.30 -12.48
N CYS A 93 -5.01 -1.20 -11.80
CA CYS A 93 -4.91 -1.13 -10.34
C CYS A 93 -5.17 0.30 -9.84
N ALA A 94 -5.98 0.48 -8.79
CA ALA A 94 -6.33 1.83 -8.33
C ALA A 94 -5.14 2.66 -7.84
N LEU A 95 -4.13 2.04 -7.23
CA LEU A 95 -2.94 2.76 -6.81
C LEU A 95 -2.10 3.27 -7.98
N ARG A 96 -2.10 2.59 -9.13
CA ARG A 96 -1.41 3.08 -10.33
C ARG A 96 -2.17 4.23 -11.00
N VAL A 97 -3.50 4.18 -10.96
CA VAL A 97 -4.35 5.32 -11.36
C VAL A 97 -4.06 6.55 -10.49
N ARG A 98 -3.84 6.35 -9.18
CA ARG A 98 -3.53 7.42 -8.23
C ARG A 98 -2.11 7.96 -8.37
N ASP A 99 -1.11 7.08 -8.41
CA ASP A 99 0.31 7.43 -8.23
C ASP A 99 1.06 7.55 -9.56
N ASP A 100 0.74 6.73 -10.57
CA ASP A 100 1.47 6.67 -11.85
C ASP A 100 0.77 7.45 -12.97
N GLY A 101 -0.42 7.99 -12.70
CA GLY A 101 -1.22 8.72 -13.69
C GLY A 101 -1.88 7.83 -14.75
N ASP A 102 -2.05 6.53 -14.48
CA ASP A 102 -2.84 5.64 -15.32
C ASP A 102 -4.28 6.20 -15.45
N ALA A 103 -4.89 6.05 -16.62
CA ALA A 103 -6.23 6.58 -16.86
C ALA A 103 -7.27 5.90 -15.96
N VAL A 104 -8.22 6.67 -15.42
CA VAL A 104 -9.36 6.13 -14.68
C VAL A 104 -10.14 5.15 -15.59
N PRO A 105 -10.33 3.89 -15.16
CA PRO A 105 -10.87 2.84 -16.02
C PRO A 105 -12.35 3.07 -16.35
N ALA A 106 -12.73 2.84 -17.61
CA ALA A 106 -14.11 2.98 -18.04
C ALA A 106 -15.06 2.02 -17.30
N GLU A 107 -14.59 0.82 -16.95
CA GLU A 107 -15.39 -0.19 -16.24
C GLU A 107 -15.71 0.17 -14.78
N TRP A 108 -15.08 1.21 -14.22
CA TRP A 108 -15.46 1.71 -12.90
C TRP A 108 -16.73 2.56 -12.97
N HIS A 109 -17.04 3.14 -14.14
CA HIS A 109 -18.20 3.99 -14.32
C HIS A 109 -19.50 3.23 -13.99
N GLY A 110 -20.33 3.82 -13.14
CA GLY A 110 -21.59 3.23 -12.70
C GLY A 110 -21.46 2.14 -11.62
N LEU A 111 -20.24 1.76 -11.23
CA LEU A 111 -20.05 1.00 -10.00
C LEU A 111 -20.24 1.95 -8.80
N PRO A 112 -20.76 1.46 -7.66
CA PRO A 112 -20.77 2.26 -6.44
C PRO A 112 -19.37 2.36 -5.81
N ARG A 113 -18.56 1.31 -5.95
CA ARG A 113 -17.20 1.24 -5.41
C ARG A 113 -16.35 0.17 -6.10
N VAL A 114 -15.03 0.30 -5.94
CA VAL A 114 -14.04 -0.75 -6.26
C VAL A 114 -13.23 -1.06 -5.00
N ASP A 115 -13.08 -2.34 -4.69
CA ASP A 115 -12.33 -2.81 -3.53
C ASP A 115 -11.11 -3.61 -3.99
N GLU A 116 -9.93 -3.26 -3.47
CA GLU A 116 -8.67 -3.95 -3.73
C GLU A 116 -7.91 -4.22 -2.43
N ARG A 117 -7.05 -5.24 -2.44
CA ARG A 117 -6.12 -5.56 -1.36
C ARG A 117 -4.75 -5.81 -1.92
N TYR A 118 -3.75 -5.23 -1.27
CA TYR A 118 -2.36 -5.33 -1.67
C TYR A 118 -1.52 -5.93 -0.54
N LEU A 119 -0.46 -6.63 -0.93
CA LEU A 119 0.74 -6.75 -0.09
C LEU A 119 1.69 -5.63 -0.51
N ARG A 120 2.03 -4.73 0.42
CA ARG A 120 3.04 -3.69 0.23
C ARG A 120 4.31 -4.11 0.95
N LEU A 121 5.34 -4.43 0.18
CA LEU A 121 6.69 -4.68 0.69
C LEU A 121 7.42 -3.35 0.77
N ALA A 122 7.68 -2.88 1.98
CA ALA A 122 8.53 -1.72 2.26
C ALA A 122 9.99 -2.19 2.40
N VAL A 123 10.86 -1.79 1.49
CA VAL A 123 12.28 -2.14 1.47
C VAL A 123 13.08 -0.95 1.99
N SER A 124 13.74 -1.10 3.14
CA SER A 124 14.48 -0.01 3.77
C SER A 124 15.61 0.49 2.86
N GLN A 125 15.80 1.79 2.80
CA GLN A 125 16.97 2.43 2.20
C GLN A 125 18.13 2.58 3.19
N LEU A 126 17.94 2.18 4.44
CA LEU A 126 18.91 2.38 5.53
C LEU A 126 19.65 1.10 5.92
N ALA A 127 19.02 -0.06 5.74
CA ALA A 127 19.50 -1.37 6.17
C ALA A 127 18.94 -2.48 5.26
N PRO A 128 19.57 -3.68 5.21
CA PRO A 128 19.10 -4.83 4.42
C PRO A 128 17.89 -5.53 5.05
N VAL A 129 16.81 -4.78 5.20
CA VAL A 129 15.59 -5.20 5.88
C VAL A 129 14.37 -4.75 5.09
N ALA A 130 13.29 -5.53 5.19
CA ALA A 130 12.03 -5.19 4.57
C ALA A 130 10.84 -5.67 5.41
N ALA A 131 9.72 -4.96 5.35
CA ALA A 131 8.49 -5.35 6.06
C ALA A 131 7.31 -5.41 5.10
N VAL A 132 6.36 -6.30 5.38
CA VAL A 132 5.16 -6.47 4.55
C VAL A 132 3.93 -5.96 5.27
N GLN A 133 3.16 -5.11 4.60
CA GLN A 133 1.88 -4.60 5.06
C GLN A 133 0.74 -5.10 4.18
N GLU A 134 -0.41 -5.39 4.79
CA GLU A 134 -1.66 -5.40 4.05
C GLU A 134 -2.11 -3.96 3.84
N VAL A 135 -2.49 -3.64 2.60
CA VAL A 135 -3.06 -2.33 2.27
C VAL A 135 -4.43 -2.53 1.64
N ALA A 136 -5.45 -2.00 2.29
CA ALA A 136 -6.79 -1.94 1.72
C ALA A 136 -6.92 -0.69 0.85
N VAL A 137 -7.43 -0.86 -0.36
CA VAL A 137 -7.73 0.27 -1.24
C VAL A 137 -9.20 0.22 -1.61
N GLU A 138 -9.89 1.33 -1.38
CA GLU A 138 -11.31 1.51 -1.68
C GLU A 138 -11.44 2.71 -2.60
N VAL A 139 -12.06 2.50 -3.75
CA VAL A 139 -12.40 3.57 -4.69
C VAL A 139 -13.88 3.86 -4.55
N GLU A 140 -14.23 5.04 -4.06
CA GLU A 140 -15.58 5.56 -4.12
C GLU A 140 -15.79 6.20 -5.50
N VAL A 141 -16.79 5.73 -6.24
CA VAL A 141 -17.06 6.20 -7.61
C VAL A 141 -18.26 7.13 -7.61
N GLY A 142 -18.02 8.37 -8.00
CA GLY A 142 -19.04 9.40 -8.18
C GLY A 142 -19.28 9.75 -9.66
N VAL A 143 -20.23 10.63 -9.90
CA VAL A 143 -20.56 11.13 -11.25
C VAL A 143 -19.41 11.97 -11.82
N ASP A 144 -18.79 12.80 -10.97
CA ASP A 144 -17.79 13.78 -11.39
C ASP A 144 -16.34 13.29 -11.20
N GLY A 145 -16.15 12.09 -10.66
CA GLY A 145 -14.82 11.53 -10.41
C GLY A 145 -14.80 10.41 -9.40
N VAL A 146 -13.61 10.10 -8.91
CA VAL A 146 -13.37 9.03 -7.95
C VAL A 146 -12.59 9.53 -6.76
N VAL A 147 -12.82 8.93 -5.60
CA VAL A 147 -11.97 9.11 -4.41
C VAL A 147 -11.30 7.77 -4.12
N ILE A 148 -9.97 7.75 -4.14
CA ILE A 148 -9.17 6.55 -3.87
C ILE A 148 -8.63 6.65 -2.46
N HIS A 149 -9.09 5.77 -1.58
CA HIS A 149 -8.65 5.64 -0.19
C HIS A 149 -7.62 4.52 -0.06
N GLU A 150 -6.46 4.81 0.51
CA GLU A 150 -5.47 3.81 0.91
C GLU A 150 -5.46 3.70 2.44
N ARG A 151 -5.65 2.48 2.95
CA ARG A 151 -5.70 2.17 4.38
C ARG A 151 -4.71 1.05 4.70
N PRO A 152 -3.44 1.38 4.98
CA PRO A 152 -2.43 0.41 5.38
C PRO A 152 -2.70 -0.18 6.77
N GLN A 153 -2.28 -1.42 6.96
CA GLN A 153 -2.24 -2.11 8.25
C GLN A 153 -0.77 -2.35 8.64
N ALA A 154 -0.47 -2.34 9.94
CA ALA A 154 0.87 -2.68 10.45
C ALA A 154 1.05 -4.21 10.48
N GLY A 155 1.19 -4.82 9.30
CA GLY A 155 1.27 -6.26 9.10
C GLY A 155 0.17 -6.79 8.19
N VAL A 156 0.08 -8.12 8.06
CA VAL A 156 -0.89 -8.81 7.21
C VAL A 156 -1.75 -9.71 8.08
N TYR A 157 -3.06 -9.45 8.09
CA TYR A 157 -3.98 -10.13 9.00
C TYR A 157 -5.06 -10.92 8.27
N ALA A 158 -5.39 -10.56 7.03
CA ALA A 158 -6.37 -11.30 6.25
C ALA A 158 -5.89 -12.74 5.98
N PRO A 159 -6.64 -13.78 6.41
CA PRO A 159 -6.25 -15.18 6.22
C PRO A 159 -5.99 -15.54 4.76
N ALA A 160 -6.75 -14.94 3.84
CA ALA A 160 -6.61 -15.14 2.39
C ALA A 160 -5.25 -14.68 1.84
N LEU A 161 -4.52 -13.83 2.56
CA LEU A 161 -3.23 -13.27 2.14
C LEU A 161 -2.03 -14.02 2.74
N LEU A 162 -2.22 -14.87 3.75
CA LEU A 162 -1.12 -15.48 4.50
C LEU A 162 -0.24 -16.38 3.64
N ALA A 163 -0.83 -17.17 2.73
CA ALA A 163 -0.05 -18.01 1.82
C ALA A 163 0.80 -17.17 0.85
N ARG A 164 0.26 -16.04 0.36
CA ARG A 164 1.00 -15.11 -0.50
C ARG A 164 2.12 -14.41 0.27
N LEU A 165 1.87 -13.98 1.50
CA LEU A 165 2.87 -13.42 2.40
C LEU A 165 4.03 -14.40 2.61
N GLN A 166 3.74 -15.66 2.94
CA GLN A 166 4.77 -16.67 3.19
C GLN A 166 5.69 -16.89 1.99
N ARG A 167 5.12 -16.93 0.77
CA ARG A 167 5.88 -17.06 -0.47
C ARG A 167 6.72 -15.81 -0.75
N LEU A 168 6.14 -14.62 -0.56
CA LEU A 168 6.87 -13.35 -0.69
C LEU A 168 8.07 -13.30 0.26
N VAL A 169 7.86 -13.59 1.55
CA VAL A 169 8.91 -13.56 2.57
C VAL A 169 10.01 -14.59 2.28
N ALA A 170 9.66 -15.74 1.70
CA ALA A 170 10.62 -16.77 1.32
C ALA A 170 11.60 -16.32 0.21
N LEU A 171 11.25 -15.32 -0.60
CA LEU A 171 12.13 -14.77 -1.64
C LEU A 171 13.14 -13.75 -1.10
N LEU A 172 12.81 -13.04 -0.01
CA LEU A 172 13.63 -11.93 0.51
C LEU A 172 15.11 -12.31 0.79
N PRO A 173 15.44 -13.49 1.35
CA PRO A 173 16.83 -13.86 1.58
C PRO A 173 17.67 -13.96 0.30
N ALA A 174 17.08 -14.29 -0.85
CA ALA A 174 17.80 -14.35 -2.13
C ALA A 174 18.29 -12.96 -2.58
N TYR A 175 17.63 -11.89 -2.10
CA TYR A 175 18.00 -10.49 -2.30
C TYR A 175 18.74 -9.93 -1.08
N GLY A 176 19.20 -10.77 -0.16
CA GLY A 176 19.91 -10.32 1.04
C GLY A 176 19.05 -9.54 2.03
N LEU A 177 17.72 -9.59 1.92
CA LEU A 177 16.80 -8.85 2.78
C LEU A 177 16.32 -9.71 3.96
N THR A 178 16.36 -9.13 5.16
CA THR A 178 15.74 -9.71 6.35
C THR A 178 14.30 -9.22 6.51
N HIS A 179 13.34 -10.13 6.66
CA HIS A 179 11.95 -9.77 6.92
C HIS A 179 11.76 -9.27 8.37
N LEU A 180 11.19 -8.08 8.50
CA LEU A 180 10.77 -7.49 9.76
C LEU A 180 9.28 -7.74 9.99
N ASP A 181 8.97 -8.59 10.98
CA ASP A 181 7.60 -8.78 11.43
C ASP A 181 7.18 -7.58 12.31
N PHE A 182 6.14 -6.85 11.88
CA PHE A 182 5.59 -5.73 12.63
C PHE A 182 5.24 -6.09 14.08
N GLY A 183 4.73 -7.30 14.31
CA GLY A 183 4.33 -7.77 15.64
C GLY A 183 5.49 -7.85 16.63
N ASP A 184 6.70 -8.10 16.15
CA ASP A 184 7.91 -8.17 16.96
C ASP A 184 8.53 -6.77 17.21
N LEU A 185 8.12 -5.76 16.43
CA LEU A 185 8.75 -4.43 16.40
C LEU A 185 7.85 -3.29 16.89
N ILE A 186 6.74 -3.60 17.56
CA ILE A 186 5.72 -2.63 18.02
C ILE A 186 6.17 -1.70 19.15
N THR A 187 7.35 -1.91 19.73
CA THR A 187 7.89 -1.08 20.81
C THR A 187 9.07 -0.24 20.31
N PRO A 188 9.29 0.95 20.90
CA PRO A 188 10.48 1.74 20.60
C PRO A 188 11.75 0.97 20.98
N PRO A 189 12.86 1.15 20.24
CA PRO A 189 14.14 0.57 20.61
C PRO A 189 14.57 1.04 22.01
N PRO A 190 15.16 0.17 22.86
CA PRO A 190 15.60 0.56 24.19
C PRO A 190 16.60 1.72 24.16
N GLY A 191 16.30 2.78 24.93
CA GLY A 191 17.16 3.97 25.06
C GLY A 191 16.99 5.00 23.94
N PHE A 192 16.06 4.80 23.00
CA PHE A 192 15.77 5.77 21.95
C PHE A 192 14.70 6.77 22.39
N ASP A 193 14.87 8.03 21.99
CA ASP A 193 13.97 9.14 22.24
C ASP A 193 13.11 9.42 21.01
N GLY A 194 11.82 9.09 21.13
CA GLY A 194 10.80 9.32 20.11
C GLY A 194 9.98 10.59 20.31
N ALA A 195 10.40 11.53 21.17
CA ALA A 195 9.57 12.70 21.54
C ALA A 195 9.14 13.56 20.33
N THR A 196 10.03 13.80 19.37
CA THR A 196 9.69 14.57 18.15
C THR A 196 8.64 13.85 17.30
N PHE A 197 8.76 12.53 17.15
CA PHE A 197 7.75 11.71 16.48
C PHE A 197 6.41 11.79 17.23
N ALA A 198 6.43 11.61 18.55
CA ALA A 198 5.22 11.70 19.36
C ALA A 198 4.55 13.08 19.29
N ALA A 199 5.33 14.16 19.22
CA ALA A 199 4.80 15.51 19.05
C ALA A 199 4.12 15.71 17.69
N ARG A 200 4.63 15.09 16.61
CA ARG A 200 4.08 15.21 15.26
C ARG A 200 2.85 14.34 15.02
N TRP A 201 2.83 13.13 15.57
CA TRP A 201 1.78 12.14 15.25
C TRP A 201 0.92 11.69 16.44
N GLY A 202 1.22 12.12 17.66
CA GLY A 202 0.42 11.82 18.85
C GLY A 202 0.58 10.40 19.39
N LEU A 203 1.59 9.64 18.92
CA LEU A 203 1.92 8.28 19.38
C LEU A 203 3.43 8.07 19.42
N ALA A 204 3.91 7.16 20.28
CA ALA A 204 5.32 6.81 20.32
C ALA A 204 5.71 6.03 19.04
N PRO A 205 6.91 6.25 18.47
CA PRO A 205 7.39 5.43 17.37
C PRO A 205 7.65 4.01 17.87
N ALA A 206 7.36 3.03 17.03
CA ALA A 206 7.86 1.69 17.18
C ALA A 206 9.23 1.56 16.48
N THR A 207 9.85 0.38 16.53
CA THR A 207 11.18 0.17 15.97
C THR A 207 11.19 0.35 14.44
N TYR A 208 10.14 -0.06 13.74
CA TYR A 208 10.06 0.04 12.29
C TYR A 208 9.96 1.48 11.75
N GLN A 209 9.55 2.47 12.57
CA GLN A 209 9.54 3.90 12.19
C GLN A 209 10.94 4.51 12.14
N TYR A 210 11.96 3.82 12.65
CA TYR A 210 13.35 4.24 12.52
C TYR A 210 14.00 3.70 11.23
N LEU A 211 13.35 2.76 10.54
CA LEU A 211 13.93 2.02 9.42
C LEU A 211 13.13 2.14 8.12
N LEU A 212 11.82 2.37 8.19
CA LEU A 212 10.91 2.23 7.04
C LEU A 212 10.02 3.45 6.84
N PHE A 213 9.28 3.87 7.87
CA PHE A 213 8.21 4.87 7.69
C PHE A 213 8.49 6.12 8.49
N ALA A 214 8.48 7.28 7.83
CA ALA A 214 8.43 8.56 8.53
C ALA A 214 7.08 8.76 9.26
N PRO A 215 5.91 8.58 8.63
CA PRO A 215 4.65 8.61 9.33
C PRO A 215 4.36 7.26 10.03
N PRO A 216 3.34 7.19 10.92
CA PRO A 216 2.83 5.92 11.43
C PRO A 216 2.51 4.97 10.28
N ALA A 217 2.91 3.70 10.39
CA ALA A 217 2.74 2.70 9.32
C ALA A 217 1.26 2.46 8.93
N THR A 218 0.31 2.88 9.76
CA THR A 218 -1.15 2.80 9.53
C THR A 218 -1.77 4.10 9.03
N THR A 219 -0.95 5.09 8.67
CA THR A 219 -1.44 6.38 8.14
C THR A 219 -2.22 6.13 6.87
N SER A 220 -3.50 6.51 6.88
CA SER A 220 -4.38 6.42 5.72
C SER A 220 -4.31 7.67 4.87
N SER A 221 -4.52 7.53 3.58
CA SER A 221 -4.57 8.64 2.62
C SER A 221 -5.80 8.55 1.73
N ALA A 222 -6.19 9.67 1.16
CA ALA A 222 -7.28 9.76 0.20
C ALA A 222 -6.94 10.79 -0.88
N VAL A 223 -7.20 10.47 -2.15
CA VAL A 223 -7.00 11.39 -3.27
C VAL A 223 -8.26 11.39 -4.12
N TRP A 224 -8.74 12.59 -4.47
CA TRP A 224 -9.79 12.76 -5.46
C TRP A 224 -9.18 12.92 -6.84
N LEU A 225 -9.73 12.23 -7.83
CA LEU A 225 -9.37 12.34 -9.24
C LEU A 225 -10.63 12.66 -10.05
N PRO A 226 -10.55 13.57 -11.04
CA PRO A 226 -11.69 13.90 -11.88
C PRO A 226 -12.10 12.71 -12.76
N ALA A 227 -13.38 12.64 -13.09
CA ALA A 227 -13.88 11.67 -14.06
C ALA A 227 -13.18 11.88 -15.43
N PRO A 228 -12.81 10.80 -16.13
CA PRO A 228 -12.29 10.90 -17.48
C PRO A 228 -13.40 11.42 -18.40
N ALA A 229 -13.04 12.22 -19.41
CA ALA A 229 -13.99 12.83 -20.34
C ALA A 229 -14.94 11.81 -20.99
N ALA A 230 -14.50 10.55 -21.15
CA ALA A 230 -15.31 9.46 -21.69
C ALA A 230 -16.57 9.13 -20.87
N TRP A 231 -16.56 9.39 -19.55
CA TRP A 231 -17.74 9.16 -18.69
C TRP A 231 -18.86 10.17 -18.97
N ALA A 232 -18.53 11.40 -19.36
CA ALA A 232 -19.53 12.43 -19.70
C ALA A 232 -20.42 12.04 -20.90
N SER A 233 -19.87 11.30 -21.85
CA SER A 233 -20.61 10.78 -23.03
C SER A 233 -21.52 9.58 -22.72
N ALA A 234 -21.33 8.90 -21.59
CA ALA A 234 -22.18 7.76 -21.19
C ALA A 234 -23.50 8.21 -20.52
N GLY A 235 -23.56 9.44 -20.00
CA GLY A 235 -24.74 10.02 -19.33
C GLY A 235 -25.78 10.68 -20.24
N LEU A 236 -25.54 10.78 -21.56
CA LEU A 236 -26.44 11.44 -22.51
C LEU A 236 -27.33 10.49 -23.33
N SER A 237 -27.30 9.18 -23.05
CA SER A 237 -28.26 8.21 -23.60
C SER A 237 -29.46 8.03 -22.67
N SER A 238 -30.16 9.13 -22.34
CA SER A 238 -31.57 9.04 -21.95
C SER A 238 -32.40 9.62 -23.08
N ASP A 239 -32.99 8.71 -23.85
CA ASP A 239 -33.98 9.02 -24.87
C ASP A 239 -35.11 9.87 -24.29
N LEU A 240 -35.03 11.19 -24.47
CA LEU A 240 -36.14 12.13 -24.40
C LEU A 240 -36.49 12.63 -25.80
N SER A 241 -36.51 11.73 -26.79
CA SER A 241 -36.88 12.02 -28.18
C SER A 241 -38.17 11.32 -28.64
N THR A 242 -39.08 10.94 -27.74
CA THR A 242 -40.38 10.39 -28.16
C THR A 242 -41.53 10.93 -27.33
N ALA A 243 -41.91 12.19 -27.54
CA ALA A 243 -43.29 12.66 -27.30
C ALA A 243 -43.54 14.08 -27.86
N LEU A 244 -43.39 14.31 -29.17
CA LEU A 244 -44.07 15.42 -29.84
C LEU A 244 -44.45 14.97 -31.27
N ALA A 245 -45.50 14.15 -31.35
CA ALA A 245 -46.23 14.01 -32.60
C ALA A 245 -47.21 15.19 -32.74
N PRO A 246 -47.28 15.86 -33.90
CA PRO A 246 -48.24 16.94 -34.14
C PRO A 246 -49.63 16.33 -34.40
N GLY A 247 -50.55 16.48 -33.46
CA GLY A 247 -51.96 16.19 -33.67
C GLY A 247 -52.59 17.25 -34.55
N ALA A 248 -52.71 16.97 -35.84
CA ALA A 248 -53.59 17.69 -36.76
C ALA A 248 -55.05 17.51 -36.31
N ALA A 249 -55.66 18.59 -35.83
CA ALA A 249 -57.10 18.68 -35.65
C ALA A 249 -57.68 19.43 -36.85
N ASP A 250 -57.98 18.70 -37.92
CA ASP A 250 -58.78 19.20 -39.02
C ASP A 250 -60.27 19.26 -38.61
N GLY A 251 -60.74 20.51 -38.54
CA GLY A 251 -62.06 21.01 -38.90
C GLY A 251 -63.24 20.06 -38.97
N LEU A 252 -64.11 20.15 -37.96
CA LEU A 252 -65.56 19.95 -38.14
C LEU A 252 -66.11 21.01 -39.11
N ALA A 253 -66.66 20.58 -40.25
CA ALA A 253 -67.65 21.35 -41.00
C ALA A 253 -68.60 20.43 -41.78
N ALA A 254 -69.81 20.22 -41.26
CA ALA A 254 -71.02 19.99 -42.05
C ALA A 254 -72.26 20.07 -41.13
N GLY A 255 -73.11 21.09 -41.33
CA GLY A 255 -74.43 21.11 -40.68
C GLY A 255 -75.16 22.44 -40.62
N ARG A 256 -75.46 23.05 -41.79
CA ARG A 256 -76.72 23.70 -42.20
C ARG A 256 -76.51 24.85 -43.16
#